data_AF-A0AAF3FPI4-F1
#
_entry.id   AF-A0AAF3FPI4-F1
#
_cell.length_a   1.000
_cell.length_b   1.000
_cell.length_c   1.000
_cell.angle_alpha   90.00
_cell.angle_beta   90.00
_cell.angle_gamma   90.00
#
_symmetry.space_group_name_H-M   'P 1'
#
loop_
_entity.id
_entity.type
_entity.pdbx_description
1 polymer ?
#
loop_
_entity_poly.entity_id
_entity_poly.type
_entity_poly.pdbx_seq_one_letter_code
_entity_poly.pdbx_strand_id
1 'polypeptide(L)'
;MQKHLRIMREMMPELSSQLDVIERKTGTLFTQSSFMQMRKDTCKGNHPVLCHGDIWTPNILWTKDDEGIFRLKVIVDWQFVHLGSPLEDLVLFFHSALSAESYRKK
;
A
#
# COMPACT_ATOMS: atom_id res chain seq x y z
N MET A 1 4.05 -3.36 18.03
CA MET A 1 5.31 -3.62 17.30
C MET A 1 6.09 -4.81 17.87
N GLN A 2 6.72 -4.69 19.06
CA GLN A 2 7.61 -5.69 19.67
C GLN A 2 7.03 -7.12 19.71
N LYS A 3 5.78 -7.27 20.16
CA LYS A 3 5.07 -8.57 20.18
C LYS A 3 4.94 -9.20 18.80
N HIS A 4 4.69 -8.40 17.76
CA HIS A 4 4.48 -8.89 16.40
C HIS A 4 5.81 -9.26 15.73
N LEU A 5 6.87 -8.48 15.96
CA LEU A 5 8.22 -8.81 15.48
C LEU A 5 8.74 -10.10 16.10
N ARG A 6 8.45 -10.36 17.39
CA ARG A 6 8.77 -11.64 18.03
C ARG A 6 8.09 -12.83 17.34
N ILE A 7 6.78 -12.72 17.08
CA ILE A 7 6.03 -13.77 16.37
C ILE A 7 6.61 -13.98 14.96
N MET A 8 6.94 -12.91 14.24
CA MET A 8 7.55 -13.04 12.91
C MET A 8 8.92 -13.72 12.93
N ARG A 9 9.75 -13.48 13.96
CA ARG A 9 11.03 -14.18 14.16
C ARG A 9 10.83 -15.67 14.42
N GLU A 10 9.78 -16.03 15.16
CA GLU A 10 9.42 -17.44 15.41
C GLU A 10 8.90 -18.11 14.13
N MET A 11 8.13 -17.40 13.31
CA MET A 11 7.55 -17.93 12.07
C MET A 11 8.54 -18.00 10.90
N MET A 12 9.49 -17.06 10.82
CA MET A 12 10.45 -16.92 9.72
C MET A 12 11.85 -16.59 10.29
N PRO A 13 12.54 -17.57 10.89
CA PRO A 13 13.82 -17.35 11.56
C PRO A 13 14.89 -16.76 10.64
N GLU A 14 14.87 -17.12 9.36
CA GLU A 14 15.79 -16.65 8.32
C GLU A 14 15.71 -15.15 8.06
N LEU A 15 14.61 -14.50 8.43
CA LEU A 15 14.42 -13.05 8.28
C LEU A 15 14.80 -12.26 9.54
N SER A 16 15.29 -12.91 10.60
CA SER A 16 15.54 -12.27 11.90
C SER A 16 16.45 -11.05 11.79
N SER A 17 17.50 -11.13 10.97
CA SER A 17 18.45 -10.02 10.77
C SER A 17 17.80 -8.79 10.12
N GLN A 18 16.87 -9.01 9.18
CA GLN A 18 16.09 -7.94 8.55
C GLN A 18 15.07 -7.36 9.53
N LEU A 19 14.44 -8.19 10.34
CA LEU A 19 13.50 -7.76 11.39
C LEU A 19 14.19 -6.87 12.44
N ASP A 20 15.44 -7.15 12.80
CA ASP A 20 16.24 -6.31 13.71
C ASP A 20 16.57 -4.93 13.11
N VAL A 21 16.77 -4.85 11.79
CA VAL A 21 16.93 -3.57 11.09
C VAL A 21 15.63 -2.79 11.13
N ILE A 22 14.50 -3.45 10.84
CA ILE A 22 13.17 -2.82 10.90
C ILE A 22 12.92 -2.31 12.32
N GLU A 23 13.14 -3.12 13.35
CA GLU A 23 12.90 -2.73 14.74
C GLU A 23 13.69 -1.48 15.13
N ARG A 24 15.00 -1.44 14.81
CA ARG A 24 15.86 -0.28 15.08
C ARG A 24 15.42 0.97 14.33
N LYS A 25 14.99 0.83 13.08
CA LYS A 25 14.62 1.97 12.22
C LYS A 25 13.15 2.34 12.31
N THR A 26 12.32 1.56 12.99
CA THR A 26 10.88 1.78 13.07
C THR A 26 10.55 3.17 13.61
N GLY A 27 11.27 3.60 14.65
CA GLY A 27 11.06 4.91 15.28
C GLY A 27 11.41 6.10 14.40
N THR A 28 12.13 5.91 13.30
CA THR A 28 12.49 6.97 12.34
C THR A 28 11.75 6.82 11.01
N LEU A 29 11.53 5.59 10.54
CA LEU A 29 10.86 5.30 9.26
C LEU A 29 9.36 5.59 9.29
N PHE A 30 8.68 5.29 10.40
CA PHE A 30 7.23 5.44 10.53
C PHE A 30 6.82 6.69 11.30
N THR A 31 7.66 7.73 11.28
CA THR A 31 7.24 9.04 11.80
C THR A 31 6.35 9.73 10.78
N GLN A 32 5.40 10.54 11.24
CA GLN A 32 4.57 11.35 10.37
C GLN A 32 5.43 12.24 9.45
N SER A 33 6.52 12.80 9.97
CA SER A 33 7.46 13.63 9.20
C SER A 33 8.17 12.85 8.10
N SER A 34 8.69 11.66 8.38
CA SER A 34 9.31 10.80 7.36
C SER A 34 8.30 10.38 6.28
N PHE A 35 7.07 10.06 6.68
CA PHE A 35 6.01 9.68 5.75
C PHE A 35 5.59 10.86 4.84
N MET A 36 5.44 12.06 5.41
CA MET A 36 5.15 13.27 4.64
C MET A 36 6.31 13.68 3.73
N GLN A 37 7.55 13.49 4.17
CA GLN A 37 8.74 13.78 3.36
C GLN A 37 8.83 12.85 2.15
N MET A 38 8.62 11.54 2.37
CA MET A 38 8.58 10.55 1.29
C MET A 38 7.56 10.94 0.21
N ARG A 39 6.34 11.31 0.62
CA ARG A 39 5.27 11.77 -0.29
C ARG A 39 5.63 13.03 -1.07
N LYS A 40 6.25 14.01 -0.40
CA LYS A 40 6.71 15.25 -1.06
C LYS A 40 7.76 14.96 -2.14
N ASP A 41 8.62 13.98 -1.92
CA ASP A 41 9.66 13.62 -2.88
C ASP A 41 9.08 12.91 -4.12
N THR A 42 7.99 12.14 -3.99
CA THR A 42 7.26 11.54 -5.12
C THR A 42 6.54 12.57 -6.01
N CYS A 43 6.20 13.74 -5.45
CA CYS A 43 5.46 14.80 -6.14
C CYS A 43 6.33 15.78 -6.92
N LYS A 44 7.66 15.63 -6.90
CA LYS A 44 8.58 16.59 -7.53
C LYS A 44 8.49 16.49 -9.06
N GLY A 45 7.64 17.34 -9.64
CA GLY A 45 7.70 17.68 -11.07
C GLY A 45 6.39 17.63 -11.87
N ASN A 46 5.25 17.22 -11.29
CA ASN A 46 4.00 17.04 -12.05
C ASN A 46 2.78 17.62 -11.33
N HIS A 47 1.74 17.94 -12.11
CA HIS A 47 0.41 18.33 -11.64
C HIS A 47 -0.10 17.32 -10.59
N PRO A 48 -0.04 17.65 -9.29
CA PRO A 48 -0.36 16.68 -8.27
C PRO A 48 -1.88 16.43 -8.26
N VAL A 49 -2.27 15.17 -8.15
CA VAL A 49 -3.67 14.77 -7.98
C VAL A 49 -3.92 14.31 -6.56
N LEU A 50 -5.18 14.22 -6.17
CA LEU A 50 -5.56 13.58 -4.91
C LEU A 50 -5.44 12.06 -5.07
N CYS A 51 -4.42 11.48 -4.46
CA CYS A 51 -4.20 10.04 -4.40
C CYS A 51 -4.88 9.44 -3.17
N HIS A 52 -5.45 8.26 -3.34
CA HIS A 52 -5.97 7.42 -2.25
C HIS A 52 -4.85 6.96 -1.33
N GLY A 53 -3.72 6.52 -1.91
CA GLY A 53 -2.51 6.11 -1.18
C GLY A 53 -2.55 4.72 -0.56
N ASP A 54 -3.68 4.03 -0.68
CA ASP A 54 -3.89 2.64 -0.25
C ASP A 54 -5.01 1.98 -1.07
N ILE A 55 -4.91 2.09 -2.39
CA ILE A 55 -5.93 1.56 -3.31
C ILE A 55 -5.63 0.08 -3.62
N TRP A 56 -6.56 -0.79 -3.27
CA TRP A 56 -6.53 -2.22 -3.54
C TRP A 56 -7.93 -2.82 -3.49
N THR A 57 -8.11 -4.04 -3.98
CA THR A 57 -9.43 -4.66 -4.21
C THR A 57 -10.43 -4.55 -3.05
N PRO A 58 -10.05 -4.79 -1.78
CA PRO A 58 -10.98 -4.68 -0.63
C PRO A 58 -11.47 -3.25 -0.34
N ASN A 59 -10.72 -2.23 -0.75
CA ASN A 59 -11.07 -0.82 -0.58
C ASN A 59 -11.97 -0.29 -1.72
N ILE A 60 -12.37 -1.15 -2.66
CA ILE A 60 -13.21 -0.82 -3.81
C ILE A 60 -14.50 -1.63 -3.73
N LEU A 61 -15.62 -0.95 -3.47
CA LEU A 61 -16.92 -1.58 -3.43
C LEU A 61 -17.61 -1.53 -4.79
N TRP A 62 -18.12 -2.68 -5.22
CA TRP A 62 -18.82 -2.86 -6.49
C TRP A 62 -20.32 -3.04 -6.25
N THR A 63 -21.13 -2.58 -7.20
CA THR A 63 -22.56 -2.90 -7.28
C THR A 63 -22.84 -3.56 -8.61
N LYS A 64 -23.82 -4.45 -8.65
CA LYS A 64 -24.26 -5.11 -9.88
C LYS A 64 -25.48 -4.36 -10.41
N ASP A 65 -25.48 -3.99 -11.69
CA ASP A 65 -26.65 -3.39 -12.34
C ASP A 65 -27.65 -4.45 -12.82
N ASP A 66 -28.77 -3.99 -13.38
CA ASP A 66 -29.88 -4.85 -13.84
C ASP A 66 -29.47 -5.78 -15.00
N GLU A 67 -28.42 -5.42 -15.75
CA GLU A 67 -27.82 -6.23 -16.83
C GLU A 67 -26.77 -7.21 -16.31
N GLY A 68 -26.48 -7.16 -15.01
CA GLY A 68 -25.54 -8.01 -14.33
C GLY A 68 -24.08 -7.56 -14.42
N ILE A 69 -23.83 -6.33 -14.87
CA ILE A 69 -22.50 -5.73 -14.98
C ILE A 69 -22.12 -5.11 -13.64
N PHE A 70 -20.89 -5.40 -13.18
CA PHE A 70 -20.34 -4.75 -11.98
C PHE A 70 -19.90 -3.32 -12.31
N ARG A 71 -20.41 -2.36 -11.54
CA ARG A 71 -20.03 -0.95 -11.58
C ARG A 71 -19.40 -0.55 -10.26
N LEU A 72 -18.42 0.36 -10.34
CA LEU A 72 -17.84 0.97 -9.14
C LEU A 72 -18.96 1.67 -8.36
N LYS A 73 -19.14 1.29 -7.10
CA LYS A 73 -20.10 1.93 -6.19
C LYS A 73 -19.44 3.04 -5.39
N VAL A 74 -18.33 2.71 -4.70
CA VAL A 74 -17.60 3.64 -3.84
C VAL A 74 -16.20 3.13 -3.55
N ILE A 75 -15.25 4.04 -3.38
CA ILE A 75 -13.91 3.78 -2.86
C ILE A 75 -13.87 4.21 -1.39
N VAL A 76 -13.41 3.34 -0.50
CA VAL A 76 -13.40 3.52 0.95
C VAL A 76 -11.97 3.43 1.52
N ASP A 77 -11.82 3.82 2.79
CA ASP A 77 -10.55 3.78 3.52
C ASP A 77 -9.47 4.78 3.05
N TRP A 78 -9.82 6.06 3.10
CA TRP A 78 -8.98 7.19 2.70
C TRP A 78 -7.92 7.58 3.75
N GLN A 79 -7.56 6.70 4.68
CA GLN A 79 -6.62 7.02 5.78
C GLN A 79 -5.21 7.42 5.30
N PHE A 80 -4.87 7.08 4.05
CA PHE A 80 -3.62 7.43 3.40
C PHE A 80 -3.75 8.50 2.31
N VAL A 81 -4.84 9.25 2.25
CA VAL A 81 -5.03 10.31 1.25
C VAL A 81 -3.89 11.34 1.25
N HIS A 82 -3.45 11.76 0.06
CA HIS A 82 -2.46 12.83 -0.11
C HIS A 82 -2.45 13.40 -1.53
N LEU A 83 -1.75 14.52 -1.71
CA LEU A 83 -1.38 14.99 -3.04
C LEU A 83 -0.16 14.20 -3.52
N GLY A 84 -0.26 13.63 -4.72
CA GLY A 84 0.67 12.65 -5.26
C GLY A 84 0.69 12.64 -6.78
N SER A 85 1.54 11.77 -7.34
CA SER A 85 1.46 11.39 -8.74
C SER A 85 0.29 10.42 -8.96
N PRO A 86 -0.54 10.57 -10.01
CA PRO A 86 -1.60 9.60 -10.32
C PRO A 86 -1.08 8.18 -10.54
N LEU A 87 0.22 8.05 -10.89
CA LEU A 87 0.87 6.74 -11.06
C LEU A 87 0.97 5.96 -9.75
N GLU A 88 0.96 6.62 -8.59
CA GLU A 88 1.08 5.95 -7.29
C GLU A 88 -0.10 4.99 -7.06
N ASP A 89 -1.33 5.47 -7.25
CA ASP A 89 -2.53 4.65 -7.12
C ASP A 89 -2.63 3.60 -8.24
N LEU A 90 -2.26 3.94 -9.47
CA LEU A 90 -2.30 2.98 -10.59
C LEU A 90 -1.35 1.80 -10.35
N VAL A 91 -0.12 2.06 -9.92
CA VAL A 91 0.87 1.00 -9.64
C VAL A 91 0.42 0.13 -8.47
N LEU A 92 -0.07 0.72 -7.39
CA LEU A 92 -0.61 -0.02 -6.25
C LEU A 92 -1.80 -0.90 -6.66
N PHE A 93 -2.75 -0.34 -7.40
CA PHE A 93 -3.90 -1.06 -7.88
C PHE A 93 -3.51 -2.25 -8.76
N PHE A 94 -2.67 -2.04 -9.77
CA PHE A 94 -2.23 -3.13 -10.65
C PHE A 94 -1.45 -4.19 -9.90
N HIS A 95 -0.55 -3.81 -8.99
CA HIS A 95 0.19 -4.76 -8.17
C HIS A 95 -0.75 -5.61 -7.30
N SER A 96 -1.76 -4.98 -6.68
CA SER A 96 -2.73 -5.68 -5.83
C SER A 96 -3.69 -6.60 -6.60
N ALA A 97 -3.84 -6.38 -7.91
CA ALA A 97 -4.69 -7.18 -8.79
C ALA A 97 -3.97 -8.38 -9.42
N LEU A 98 -2.65 -8.51 -9.24
CA LEU A 98 -1.88 -9.66 -9.74
C LEU A 98 -2.22 -10.91 -8.92
N SER A 99 -2.45 -12.03 -9.61
CA SER A 99 -2.65 -13.31 -8.94
C SER A 99 -1.31 -13.88 -8.50
N ALA A 100 -1.31 -14.78 -7.50
CA ALA A 100 -0.11 -15.53 -7.13
C ALA A 100 0.48 -16.33 -8.30
N GLU A 101 -0.29 -16.60 -9.35
CA GLU A 101 0.20 -17.22 -10.59
C GLU A 101 0.94 -16.21 -11.48
N SER A 102 0.54 -14.93 -11.47
CA SER A 102 1.24 -13.84 -12.18
C SER A 102 2.68 -13.64 -11.69
N TYR A 103 2.96 -13.95 -10.42
CA TYR A 103 4.33 -13.97 -9.86
C TYR A 103 5.09 -15.29 -10.10
N ARG A 104 4.41 -16.31 -10.63
CA ARG A 104 4.96 -17.66 -10.85
C ARG A 104 5.13 -17.96 -12.34
N LYS A 105 5.97 -17.23 -13.09
CA LYS A 105 6.59 -17.67 -14.37
C LYS A 105 7.94 -16.95 -14.51
N LYS A 106 9.07 -17.55 -14.89
CA LYS A 106 9.44 -18.79 -15.60
C LYS A 106 10.71 -19.37 -15.00
#